data_AF-A0A2N7VBU8-F1
#
_entry.id   AF-A0A2N7VBU8-F1
#
_cell.length_a   1.000
_cell.length_b   1.000
_cell.length_c   1.000
_cell.angle_alpha   90.00
_cell.angle_beta   90.00
_cell.angle_gamma   90.00
#
_symmetry.space_group_name_H-M   'P 1'
#
loop_
_entity.id
_entity.type
_entity.pdbx_description
1 polymer ?
#
loop_
_entity_poly.entity_id
_entity_poly.type
_entity_poly.pdbx_seq_one_letter_code
_entity_poly.pdbx_strand_id
1 'polypeptide(L)' 'MALDDNIDAVRNLHDSGEHAARLLGYLSIGVLPSRENIAQAKQWLVSATDKLAPVLNEAEADRASQRFEPRPKG' A
#
# COMPACT_ATOMS: atom_id res chain seq x y z
N MET A 1 15.32 -4.04 -1.71
CA MET A 1 14.87 -4.81 -0.52
C MET A 1 14.78 -6.31 -0.85
N ALA A 2 14.49 -7.22 0.08
CA ALA A 2 14.16 -8.59 -0.30
C ALA A 2 12.77 -8.64 -0.96
N LEU A 3 12.55 -9.52 -1.93
CA LEU A 3 11.25 -9.68 -2.61
C LEU A 3 10.12 -9.97 -1.62
N ASP A 4 10.40 -10.75 -0.57
CA ASP A 4 9.44 -11.08 0.48
C ASP A 4 8.99 -9.83 1.26
N ASP A 5 9.92 -8.91 1.58
CA ASP A 5 9.60 -7.65 2.25
C ASP A 5 8.67 -6.77 1.39
N ASN A 6 8.89 -6.77 0.05
CA ASN A 6 8.06 -6.04 -0.89
C ASN A 6 6.64 -6.62 -0.95
N ILE A 7 6.52 -7.95 -1.00
CA ILE A 7 5.23 -8.65 -0.99
C ILE A 7 4.48 -8.34 0.31
N ASP A 8 5.16 -8.37 1.45
CA ASP A 8 4.55 -8.09 2.74
C ASP A 8 4.14 -6.62 2.87
N ALA A 9 4.89 -5.66 2.30
CA ALA A 9 4.47 -4.27 2.24
C ALA A 9 3.16 -4.09 1.45
N VAL A 10 3.03 -4.77 0.31
CA VAL A 10 1.81 -4.74 -0.52
C VAL A 10 0.62 -5.39 0.20
N ARG A 11 0.84 -6.55 0.85
CA ARG A 11 -0.19 -7.23 1.65
C ARG A 11 -0.70 -6.35 2.80
N ASN A 12 0.22 -5.72 3.53
CA ASN A 12 -0.14 -4.82 4.62
C ASN A 12 -0.99 -3.63 4.13
N LEU A 13 -0.70 -3.09 2.93
CA LEU A 13 -1.56 -2.05 2.34
C LEU A 13 -2.94 -2.59 1.98
N HIS A 14 -3.01 -3.75 1.34
CA HIS A 14 -4.27 -4.40 0.99
C HIS A 14 -5.18 -4.58 2.22
N ASP A 15 -4.64 -5.16 3.28
CA ASP A 15 -5.42 -5.50 4.49
C ASP A 15 -5.86 -4.23 5.24
N SER A 16 -4.98 -3.21 5.30
CA SER A 16 -5.31 -1.91 5.87
C SER A 16 -6.42 -1.19 5.07
N GLY A 17 -6.38 -1.30 3.75
CA GLY A 17 -7.40 -0.80 2.84
C GLY A 17 -8.75 -1.49 3.03
N GLU A 18 -8.78 -2.82 3.14
CA GLU A 18 -10.00 -3.58 3.40
C GLU A 18 -10.63 -3.15 4.73
N HIS A 19 -9.82 -2.99 5.78
CA HIS A 19 -10.31 -2.56 7.07
C HIS A 19 -10.94 -1.16 7.01
N ALA A 20 -10.26 -0.20 6.37
CA ALA A 20 -10.79 1.14 6.16
C ALA A 20 -12.10 1.13 5.34
N ALA A 21 -12.15 0.33 4.27
CA ALA A 21 -13.35 0.16 3.45
C ALA A 21 -14.54 -0.38 4.27
N ARG A 22 -14.29 -1.36 5.17
CA ARG A 22 -15.33 -1.88 6.07
C ARG A 22 -15.87 -0.80 7.01
N LEU A 23 -15.00 0.06 7.57
CA LEU A 23 -15.43 1.18 8.42
C LEU A 23 -16.25 2.22 7.65
N LEU A 24 -15.86 2.53 6.41
CA LEU A 24 -16.65 3.40 5.52
C LEU A 24 -17.99 2.76 5.15
N GLY A 25 -18.03 1.43 5.00
CA GLY A 25 -19.26 0.66 4.81
C GLY A 25 -20.25 0.84 5.95
N TYR A 26 -19.79 0.82 7.22
CA TYR A 26 -20.67 1.12 8.36
C TYR A 26 -21.26 2.53 8.30
N LEU A 27 -20.44 3.53 7.94
CA LEU A 27 -20.92 4.91 7.78
C LEU A 27 -22.00 5.01 6.70
N SER A 28 -21.87 4.26 5.62
CA SER A 28 -22.85 4.25 4.52
C SER A 28 -24.25 3.76 4.93
N ILE A 29 -24.34 2.96 5.98
CA ILE A 29 -25.61 2.45 6.55
C ILE A 29 -26.01 3.19 7.83
N GLY A 30 -25.38 4.34 8.13
CA GLY A 30 -25.69 5.17 9.29
C GLY A 30 -25.10 4.69 10.61
N VAL A 31 -24.20 3.69 10.59
CA VAL A 31 -23.49 3.20 11.78
C VAL A 31 -22.17 3.92 11.92
N LEU A 32 -22.00 4.67 13.01
CA LEU A 32 -20.75 5.35 13.35
C LEU A 32 -19.76 4.37 13.98
N PRO A 33 -18.59 4.12 13.36
CA PRO A 33 -17.53 3.37 14.01
C PRO A 33 -17.00 4.08 15.26
N SER A 34 -16.45 3.31 16.20
CA SER A 34 -15.84 3.89 17.39
C SER A 34 -14.63 4.76 17.02
N ARG A 35 -14.31 5.75 17.87
CA ARG A 35 -13.11 6.57 17.71
C ARG A 35 -11.84 5.73 17.67
N GLU A 36 -11.80 4.65 18.43
CA GLU A 36 -10.69 3.70 18.46
C GLU A 36 -10.53 2.98 17.11
N ASN A 37 -11.62 2.45 16.54
CA ASN A 37 -11.58 1.79 15.23
C ASN A 37 -11.07 2.74 14.14
N ILE A 38 -11.51 4.00 14.16
CA ILE A 38 -11.05 5.03 13.22
C ILE A 38 -9.55 5.32 13.43
N ALA A 39 -9.09 5.43 14.67
CA ALA A 39 -7.69 5.68 14.98
C ALA A 39 -6.79 4.52 14.55
N GLN A 40 -7.20 3.28 14.79
CA GLN A 40 -6.48 2.08 14.38
C GLN A 40 -6.41 1.97 12.85
N ALA A 41 -7.52 2.17 12.15
CA ALA A 41 -7.54 2.15 10.68
C ALA A 41 -6.60 3.22 10.09
N LYS A 42 -6.60 4.42 10.66
CA LYS A 42 -5.66 5.48 10.27
C LYS A 42 -4.21 5.04 10.50
N GLN A 43 -3.91 4.49 11.67
CA GLN A 43 -2.55 4.06 12.01
C GLN A 43 -2.05 2.94 11.08
N TRP A 44 -2.90 1.95 10.80
CA TRP A 44 -2.57 0.86 9.88
C TRP A 44 -2.33 1.36 8.46
N LEU A 45 -3.21 2.22 7.94
CA LEU A 45 -3.03 2.83 6.62
C LEU A 45 -1.72 3.61 6.53
N VAL A 46 -1.42 4.48 7.49
CA VAL A 46 -0.17 5.27 7.50
C VAL A 46 1.06 4.33 7.53
N SER A 47 1.05 3.34 8.41
CA SER A 47 2.17 2.39 8.51
C SER A 47 2.36 1.58 7.23
N ALA A 48 1.28 1.17 6.58
CA ALA A 48 1.34 0.45 5.31
C ALA A 48 1.85 1.33 4.17
N THR A 49 1.41 2.59 4.08
CA THR A 49 1.90 3.51 3.06
C THR A 49 3.37 3.86 3.25
N ASP A 50 3.83 4.03 4.49
CA ASP A 50 5.23 4.32 4.80
C ASP A 50 6.14 3.16 4.37
N LYS A 51 5.71 1.91 4.59
CA LYS A 51 6.43 0.71 4.16
C LYS A 51 6.42 0.53 2.64
N LEU A 52 5.35 0.95 1.97
CA LEU A 52 5.24 0.80 0.52
C LEU A 52 6.04 1.85 -0.26
N ALA A 53 6.25 3.05 0.31
CA ALA A 53 6.98 4.14 -0.32
C ALA A 53 8.37 3.72 -0.90
N PRO A 54 9.28 3.07 -0.16
CA PRO A 54 10.56 2.63 -0.73
C PRO A 54 10.40 1.59 -1.84
N VAL A 55 9.41 0.70 -1.74
CA VAL A 55 9.13 -0.33 -2.76
C VAL A 55 8.71 0.32 -4.08
N LEU A 56 7.85 1.34 -4.03
CA LEU A 56 7.44 2.09 -5.21
C LEU A 56 8.61 2.84 -5.84
N ASN A 57 9.44 3.50 -5.03
CA ASN A 57 10.63 4.20 -5.52
C ASN A 57 11.60 3.25 -6.25
N GLU A 58 11.84 2.06 -5.70
CA GLU A 58 12.68 1.02 -6.31
C GLU A 58 12.08 0.54 -7.64
N ALA A 59 10.77 0.22 -7.65
CA ALA A 59 10.07 -0.20 -8.87
C ALA A 59 10.04 0.88 -9.97
N GLU A 60 9.90 2.16 -9.59
CA GLU A 60 9.93 3.28 -10.52
C GLU A 60 11.34 3.50 -11.10
N ALA A 61 12.38 3.37 -10.28
CA ALA A 61 13.78 3.47 -10.72
C ALA A 61 14.15 2.32 -11.67
N ASP A 62 13.73 1.09 -11.37
CA ASP A 62 13.94 -0.06 -12.24
C ASP A 62 13.23 0.11 -13.59
N ARG A 63 11.96 0.55 -13.56
CA ARG A 63 11.19 0.84 -14.77
C ARG A 63 11.83 1.94 -15.62
N ALA A 64 12.38 2.98 -14.98
CA ALA A 64 13.10 4.02 -15.68
C ALA A 64 14.36 3.46 -16.35
N SER A 65 15.14 2.65 -15.62
CA SER A 65 16.37 2.03 -16.13
C SER A 65 16.13 1.12 -17.34
N GLN A 66 15.07 0.30 -17.30
CA GLN A 66 14.67 -0.56 -18.42
C GLN A 66 14.24 0.22 -19.67
N ARG A 67 13.76 1.46 -19.54
CA ARG A 67 13.44 2.31 -20.71
C ARG A 67 14.67 2.84 -21.42
N PHE A 68 15.81 2.96 -20.73
CA PHE A 68 17.03 3.51 -21.28
C PHE A 68 18.00 2.45 -21.81
N GLU A 69 17.76 1.16 -21.55
CA GLU A 69 18.50 0.10 -22.23
C GLU A 69 18.16 0.11 -23.73
N PRO A 70 19.16 0.31 -24.62
CA PRO A 70 18.93 0.08 -26.04
C PRO A 70 18.60 -1.40 -26.22
N ARG A 71 17.46 -1.70 -26.86
CA ARG A 71 17.15 -3.08 -27.28
C ARG A 71 18.39 -3.66 -27.98
N PRO A 72 18.82 -4.89 -27.66
CA PRO A 72 19.88 -5.52 -28.41
C PRO A 72 19.43 -5.58 -29.87
N LYS A 73 20.18 -4.90 -30.74
CA LYS A 73 20.02 -5.05 -32.19
C LYS A 73 20.43 -6.48 -32.51
N GLY A 74 19.45 -7.27 -32.93
CA GLY A 74 19.70 -8.55 -33.59
C GLY A 74 20.44 -8.37 -34.90
#